data_AF-A0A7S2Y3I2-F1
#
_entry.id   AF-A0A7S2Y3I2-F1
#
_cell.length_a   1.000
_cell.length_b   1.000
_cell.length_c   1.000
_cell.angle_alpha   90.00
_cell.angle_beta   90.00
_cell.angle_gamma   90.00
#
_symmetry.space_group_name_H-M   'P 1'
#
loop_
_entity.id
_entity.type
_entity.pdbx_description
1 polymer ?
#
loop_
_entity_poly.entity_id
_entity_poly.type
_entity_poly.pdbx_seq_one_letter_code
_entity_poly.pdbx_strand_id
1 'polypeptide(L)'
;EVYRALDCLGQQEWRINERVFSVLEEAWEKKLAICDLPAQFDHSEPAPLPTELERDPAARKAHTHQCRRIRTMNNNLHSLRCDMKIKLRIAQQFRKESFFFPYNLDFRGRAYPLPPNFNHLGADSSRGILQFAEGKPL
;
A
#
# COMPACT_ATOMS: atom_id res chain seq x y z
N GLU A 1 -17.66 15.83 -24.56
CA GLU A 1 -18.11 15.51 -23.18
C GLU A 1 -17.02 14.86 -22.34
N VAL A 2 -16.30 13.85 -22.86
CA VAL A 2 -15.20 13.16 -22.16
C VAL A 2 -14.10 14.10 -21.64
N TYR A 3 -13.58 15.02 -22.46
CA TYR A 3 -12.52 15.95 -22.01
C TYR A 3 -12.99 16.85 -20.86
N ARG A 4 -14.20 17.40 -20.94
CA ARG A 4 -14.78 18.22 -19.86
C ARG A 4 -14.90 17.42 -18.55
N ALA A 5 -15.25 16.14 -18.63
CA ALA A 5 -15.31 15.27 -17.45
C ALA A 5 -13.91 15.04 -16.84
N LEU A 6 -12.89 14.81 -17.67
CA LEU A 6 -11.49 14.68 -17.21
C LEU A 6 -10.96 15.98 -16.60
N ASP A 7 -11.27 17.13 -17.23
CA ASP A 7 -10.89 18.45 -16.71
C ASP A 7 -11.51 18.67 -15.33
N CYS A 8 -12.80 18.36 -15.17
CA CYS A 8 -13.50 18.46 -13.88
C CYS A 8 -12.87 17.56 -12.81
N LEU A 9 -12.54 16.30 -13.15
CA LEU A 9 -11.87 15.38 -12.22
C LEU A 9 -10.48 15.89 -11.82
N GLY A 10 -9.71 16.41 -12.77
CA GLY A 10 -8.35 16.90 -12.56
C GLY A 10 -8.27 18.25 -11.85
N GLN A 11 -9.32 19.06 -11.91
CA GLN A 11 -9.42 20.34 -11.20
C GLN A 11 -9.71 20.19 -9.71
N GLN A 12 -10.08 19.00 -9.23
CA GLN A 12 -10.31 18.80 -7.81
C GLN A 12 -9.00 18.86 -7.04
N GLU A 13 -8.90 19.83 -6.14
CA GLU A 13 -7.74 20.05 -5.29
C GLU A 13 -7.78 19.16 -4.05
N TRP A 14 -6.66 18.52 -3.76
CA TRP A 14 -6.46 17.63 -2.61
C TRP A 14 -5.35 18.17 -1.72
N ARG A 15 -5.37 17.75 -0.46
CA ARG A 15 -4.28 17.93 0.49
C ARG A 15 -4.17 16.73 1.42
N ILE A 16 -3.05 16.64 2.12
CA ILE A 16 -2.87 15.62 3.15
C ILE A 16 -3.76 15.95 4.36
N ASN A 17 -4.47 14.94 4.86
CA ASN A 17 -5.14 14.99 6.15
C ASN A 17 -4.08 14.78 7.24
N GLU A 18 -3.53 15.89 7.74
CA GLU A 18 -2.44 15.86 8.72
C GLU A 18 -2.77 15.06 9.98
N ARG A 19 -4.04 15.09 10.43
CA ARG A 19 -4.45 14.36 11.64
C ARG A 19 -4.34 12.85 11.45
N VAL A 20 -4.87 12.34 10.34
CA VAL A 20 -4.81 10.90 10.02
C VAL A 20 -3.39 10.49 9.65
N PHE A 21 -2.70 11.32 8.87
CA PHE A 21 -1.34 11.06 8.46
C PHE A 21 -0.36 10.97 9.64
N SER A 22 -0.49 11.84 10.65
CA SER A 22 0.37 11.79 11.84
C SER A 22 0.18 10.50 12.63
N VAL A 23 -1.07 10.01 12.76
CA VAL A 23 -1.35 8.72 13.41
C VAL A 23 -0.77 7.55 12.60
N LEU A 24 -0.87 7.60 11.28
CA LEU A 24 -0.33 6.57 10.40
C LEU A 24 1.21 6.52 10.46
N GLU A 25 1.84 7.69 10.47
CA GLU A 25 3.29 7.85 10.62
C GLU A 25 3.76 7.29 11.98
N GLU A 26 3.10 7.66 13.08
CA GLU A 26 3.41 7.14 14.41
C GLU A 26 3.26 5.61 14.50
N ALA A 27 2.17 5.06 13.94
CA ALA A 27 1.94 3.62 13.92
C ALA A 27 3.02 2.88 13.10
N TRP A 28 3.46 3.48 12.01
CA TRP A 28 4.56 2.97 11.19
C TRP A 28 5.90 3.00 11.93
N GLU A 29 6.24 4.10 12.61
CA GLU A 29 7.48 4.21 13.39
C GLU A 29 7.53 3.22 14.55
N LYS A 30 6.38 3.01 15.22
CA LYS A 30 6.20 2.00 16.27
C LYS A 30 6.17 0.56 15.76
N LYS A 31 6.29 0.36 14.44
CA LYS A 31 6.28 -0.96 13.78
C LYS A 31 5.01 -1.77 14.10
N LEU A 32 3.89 -1.09 14.28
CA LEU A 32 2.61 -1.74 14.58
C LEU A 32 2.12 -2.49 13.34
N ALA A 33 1.71 -3.74 13.53
CA ALA A 33 1.06 -4.57 12.52
C ALA A 33 -0.46 -4.56 12.74
N ILE A 34 -1.07 -3.39 12.58
CA ILE A 34 -2.51 -3.17 12.79
C ILE A 34 -3.20 -2.82 11.47
N CYS A 35 -4.44 -3.26 11.31
CA CYS A 35 -5.25 -3.01 10.11
C CYS A 35 -4.47 -3.40 8.83
N ASP A 36 -4.35 -2.48 7.87
CA ASP A 36 -3.66 -2.68 6.60
C ASP A 36 -2.16 -2.34 6.66
N LEU A 37 -1.61 -2.00 7.83
CA LEU A 37 -0.16 -1.77 7.96
C LEU A 37 0.60 -3.10 7.90
N PRO A 38 1.53 -3.27 6.94
CA PRO A 38 2.27 -4.51 6.83
C PRO A 38 3.24 -4.65 8.00
N ALA A 39 3.32 -5.87 8.55
CA ALA A 39 4.29 -6.20 9.58
C ALA A 39 5.72 -5.90 9.09
N GLN A 40 6.52 -5.26 9.94
CA GLN A 40 7.90 -4.88 9.62
C GLN A 40 8.95 -5.97 9.88
N PHE A 41 8.50 -7.17 10.23
CA PHE A 41 9.33 -8.34 10.44
C PHE A 41 8.89 -9.49 9.53
N ASP A 42 9.82 -10.39 9.26
CA ASP A 42 9.59 -11.57 8.44
C ASP A 42 9.19 -12.75 9.32
N HIS A 43 8.43 -13.68 8.76
CA HIS A 43 8.19 -14.98 9.40
C HIS A 43 9.46 -15.82 9.36
N SER A 44 9.76 -16.49 10.47
CA SER A 44 10.88 -17.42 10.57
C SER A 44 10.75 -18.55 9.55
N GLU A 45 11.84 -18.88 8.85
CA GLU A 45 11.85 -20.08 8.00
C GLU A 45 11.63 -21.34 8.86
N PRO A 46 10.96 -22.37 8.31
CA PRO A 46 10.83 -23.66 8.98
C PRO A 46 12.22 -24.22 9.31
N ALA A 47 12.35 -24.87 10.47
CA ALA A 47 13.57 -25.58 10.81
C ALA A 47 13.94 -26.60 9.71
N PRO A 48 15.23 -26.92 9.54
CA PRO A 48 15.65 -27.99 8.64
C PRO A 48 14.92 -29.29 8.95
N LEU A 49 14.63 -30.07 7.92
CA LEU A 49 14.01 -31.37 8.10
C LEU A 49 14.96 -32.26 8.94
N PRO A 50 14.47 -32.97 9.98
CA PRO A 50 15.32 -33.89 10.74
C PRO A 50 15.93 -34.96 9.84
N THR A 51 17.19 -35.33 10.09
CA THR A 51 17.95 -36.29 9.27
C THR A 51 17.24 -37.64 9.10
N GLU A 52 16.47 -38.06 10.12
CA GLU A 52 15.68 -39.30 10.09
C GLU A 52 14.57 -39.27 9.03
N LEU A 53 14.01 -38.09 8.76
CA LEU A 53 12.89 -37.88 7.84
C LEU A 53 13.35 -37.44 6.44
N GLU A 54 14.63 -37.14 6.24
CA GLU A 54 15.17 -36.76 4.92
C GLU A 54 15.01 -37.86 3.87
N ARG A 55 14.96 -39.13 4.29
CA ARG A 55 14.77 -40.25 3.38
C ARG A 55 13.32 -40.45 2.96
N ASP A 56 12.36 -39.86 3.67
CA ASP A 56 10.94 -39.93 3.32
C ASP A 56 10.60 -38.88 2.23
N PRO A 57 10.20 -39.33 1.02
CA PRO A 57 9.78 -38.41 -0.05
C PRO A 57 8.59 -37.52 0.34
N ALA A 58 7.66 -38.03 1.18
CA ALA A 58 6.50 -37.27 1.61
C ALA A 58 6.90 -36.15 2.57
N ALA A 59 7.73 -36.44 3.58
CA ALA A 59 8.29 -35.45 4.50
C ALA A 59 9.09 -34.35 3.77
N ARG A 60 9.95 -34.72 2.81
CA ARG A 60 10.69 -33.74 1.98
C ARG A 60 9.78 -32.83 1.17
N LYS A 61 8.74 -33.40 0.56
CA LYS A 61 7.76 -32.64 -0.21
C LYS A 61 7.01 -31.66 0.70
N ALA A 62 6.53 -32.13 1.84
CA ALA A 62 5.82 -31.29 2.81
C ALA A 62 6.70 -30.12 3.32
N HIS A 63 7.95 -30.41 3.69
CA HIS A 63 8.93 -29.40 4.11
C HIS A 63 9.19 -28.36 3.02
N THR A 64 9.41 -28.80 1.78
CA THR A 64 9.62 -27.91 0.63
C THR A 64 8.41 -26.99 0.41
N HIS A 65 7.19 -27.53 0.49
CA HIS A 65 5.96 -26.73 0.37
C HIS A 65 5.84 -25.70 1.51
N GLN A 66 6.19 -26.08 2.73
CA GLN A 66 6.16 -25.18 3.88
C GLN A 66 7.18 -24.04 3.72
N CYS A 67 8.42 -24.36 3.36
CA CYS A 67 9.46 -23.36 3.09
C CYS A 67 9.03 -22.40 1.98
N ARG A 68 8.49 -22.93 0.87
CA ARG A 68 7.98 -22.10 -0.22
C ARG A 68 6.86 -21.17 0.23
N ARG A 69 5.92 -21.69 1.03
CA ARG A 69 4.81 -20.89 1.57
C ARG A 69 5.31 -19.71 2.41
N ILE A 70 6.25 -19.95 3.32
CA ILE A 70 6.84 -18.91 4.16
C ILE A 70 7.60 -17.88 3.33
N ARG A 71 8.41 -18.32 2.36
CA ARG A 71 9.13 -17.42 1.45
C ARG A 71 8.18 -16.54 0.63
N THR A 72 7.12 -17.10 0.08
CA THR A 72 6.08 -16.33 -0.63
C THR A 72 5.44 -15.29 0.29
N MET A 73 5.14 -15.66 1.54
CA MET A 73 4.56 -14.74 2.52
C MET A 73 5.51 -13.57 2.85
N ASN A 74 6.79 -13.86 3.09
CA ASN A 74 7.81 -12.84 3.36
C ASN A 74 8.04 -11.92 2.14
N ASN A 75 8.04 -12.47 0.93
CA ASN A 75 8.15 -11.68 -0.30
C ASN A 75 6.95 -10.73 -0.47
N ASN A 76 5.73 -11.22 -0.24
CA ASN A 76 4.53 -10.39 -0.29
C ASN A 76 4.58 -9.28 0.77
N LEU A 77 4.99 -9.60 2.01
CA LEU A 77 5.18 -8.60 3.07
C LEU A 77 6.25 -7.57 2.70
N HIS A 78 7.34 -7.99 2.05
CA HIS A 78 8.36 -7.07 1.55
C HIS A 78 7.78 -6.08 0.53
N SER A 79 7.03 -6.58 -0.46
CA SER A 79 6.36 -5.72 -1.45
C SER A 79 5.39 -4.73 -0.80
N LEU A 80 4.56 -5.17 0.15
CA LEU A 80 3.63 -4.29 0.87
C LEU A 80 4.36 -3.21 1.69
N ARG A 81 5.47 -3.57 2.36
CA ARG A 81 6.29 -2.60 3.10
C ARG A 81 6.89 -1.54 2.17
N CYS A 82 7.38 -1.95 1.00
CA CYS A 82 7.93 -1.03 0.01
C CYS A 82 6.87 -0.07 -0.53
N ASP A 83 5.69 -0.58 -0.88
CA ASP A 83 4.54 0.23 -1.31
C ASP A 83 4.14 1.26 -0.22
N MET A 84 4.01 0.81 1.03
CA MET A 84 3.69 1.69 2.16
C MET A 84 4.74 2.79 2.36
N LYS A 85 6.04 2.44 2.28
CA LYS A 85 7.13 3.42 2.39
C LYS A 85 7.08 4.48 1.30
N ILE A 86 6.78 4.10 0.07
CA ILE A 86 6.66 5.04 -1.05
C ILE A 86 5.50 6.00 -0.78
N LYS A 87 4.33 5.49 -0.36
CA LYS A 87 3.16 6.31 -0.03
C LYS A 87 3.44 7.30 1.10
N LEU A 88 4.03 6.82 2.20
CA LEU A 88 4.40 7.68 3.34
C LEU A 88 5.38 8.78 2.91
N ARG A 89 6.38 8.44 2.08
CA ARG A 89 7.36 9.41 1.58
C ARG A 89 6.70 10.49 0.72
N ILE A 90 5.82 10.10 -0.21
CA ILE A 90 5.09 11.06 -1.05
C ILE A 90 4.20 11.94 -0.18
N ALA A 91 3.41 11.34 0.71
CA ALA A 91 2.53 12.09 1.62
C ALA A 91 3.32 13.07 2.51
N GLN A 92 4.50 12.69 2.99
CA GLN A 92 5.37 13.58 3.75
C GLN A 92 5.87 14.77 2.93
N GLN A 93 6.20 14.56 1.64
CA GLN A 93 6.62 15.64 0.75
C GLN A 93 5.51 16.67 0.52
N PHE A 94 4.27 16.21 0.34
CA PHE A 94 3.11 17.07 0.10
C PHE A 94 2.37 17.47 1.38
N ARG A 95 2.93 17.23 2.58
CA ARG A 95 2.23 17.37 3.87
C ARG A 95 1.60 18.76 4.06
N LYS A 96 2.29 19.80 3.59
CA LYS A 96 1.87 21.21 3.74
C LYS A 96 1.42 21.86 2.43
N GLU A 97 1.31 21.07 1.36
CA GLU A 97 0.97 21.54 0.03
C GLU A 97 -0.38 20.98 -0.38
N SER A 98 -1.08 21.74 -1.22
CA SER A 98 -2.20 21.23 -1.98
C SER A 98 -1.74 20.80 -3.37
N PHE A 99 -2.41 19.81 -3.94
CA PHE A 99 -2.03 19.22 -5.21
C PHE A 99 -3.25 18.65 -5.94
N PHE A 100 -3.03 18.36 -7.22
CA PHE A 100 -4.05 17.85 -8.13
C PHE A 100 -3.63 16.49 -8.67
N PHE A 101 -4.62 15.65 -9.03
CA PHE A 101 -4.36 14.40 -9.73
C PHE A 101 -4.75 14.56 -11.19
N PRO A 102 -3.81 14.51 -12.15
CA PRO A 102 -4.18 14.42 -13.55
C PRO A 102 -4.68 13.01 -13.86
N TYR A 103 -5.63 12.86 -14.79
CA TYR A 103 -6.30 11.57 -15.07
C TYR A 103 -6.02 11.08 -16.49
N ASN A 104 -6.04 9.75 -16.64
CA ASN A 104 -6.03 9.06 -17.92
C ASN A 104 -7.24 8.11 -18.01
N LEU A 105 -7.56 7.68 -19.24
CA LEU A 105 -8.65 6.74 -19.53
C LEU A 105 -8.11 5.38 -19.97
N ASP A 106 -8.78 4.32 -19.55
CA ASP A 106 -8.60 3.01 -20.19
C ASP A 106 -9.45 2.87 -21.47
N PHE A 107 -9.30 1.77 -22.19
CA PHE A 107 -10.03 1.50 -23.45
C PHE A 107 -11.55 1.45 -23.30
N ARG A 108 -12.07 1.39 -22.06
CA ARG A 108 -13.50 1.37 -21.74
C ARG A 108 -14.01 2.74 -21.27
N GLY A 109 -13.14 3.75 -21.21
CA GLY A 109 -13.47 5.08 -20.74
C GLY A 109 -13.48 5.23 -19.22
N ARG A 110 -12.91 4.30 -18.45
CA ARG A 110 -12.75 4.45 -16.99
C ARG A 110 -11.58 5.38 -16.69
N ALA A 111 -11.80 6.36 -15.82
CA ALA A 111 -10.78 7.33 -15.42
C ALA A 111 -9.94 6.85 -14.24
N TYR A 112 -8.62 7.01 -14.37
CA TYR A 112 -7.64 6.67 -13.35
C TYR A 112 -6.65 7.82 -13.15
N PRO A 113 -6.28 8.17 -11.90
CA PRO A 113 -5.17 9.07 -11.64
C PRO A 113 -3.88 8.58 -12.28
N LEU A 114 -3.16 9.49 -12.95
CA LEU A 114 -1.88 9.20 -13.57
C LEU A 114 -0.79 8.80 -12.56
N PRO A 115 -0.66 9.44 -11.37
CA PRO A 115 0.31 9.02 -10.37
C PRO A 115 -0.04 7.63 -9.81
N PRO A 116 0.77 6.58 -10.06
CA PRO A 116 0.37 5.21 -9.75
C PRO A 116 0.57 4.84 -8.27
N ASN A 117 1.54 5.47 -7.60
CA ASN A 117 1.98 5.05 -6.27
C ASN A 117 1.12 5.62 -5.14
N PHE A 118 0.61 6.85 -5.31
CA PHE A 118 -0.18 7.53 -4.29
C PHE A 118 -1.30 8.34 -4.95
N ASN A 119 -2.54 7.93 -4.72
CA ASN A 119 -3.76 8.58 -5.20
C ASN A 119 -4.98 8.12 -4.38
N HIS A 120 -6.11 8.81 -4.56
CA HIS A 120 -7.36 8.54 -3.84
C HIS A 120 -8.12 7.29 -4.29
N LEU A 121 -7.71 6.61 -5.38
CA LEU A 121 -8.26 5.30 -5.76
C LEU A 121 -7.49 4.13 -5.14
N GLY A 122 -6.42 4.40 -4.39
CA GLY A 122 -5.58 3.41 -3.73
C GLY A 122 -6.26 2.67 -2.58
N ALA A 123 -5.42 2.03 -1.76
CA ALA A 123 -5.82 1.32 -0.54
C ALA A 123 -6.42 2.28 0.50
N ASP A 124 -7.05 1.74 1.54
CA ASP A 124 -7.73 2.52 2.58
C ASP A 124 -6.80 3.57 3.22
N SER A 125 -5.55 3.19 3.52
CA SER A 125 -4.53 4.12 4.03
C SER A 125 -4.28 5.31 3.11
N SER A 126 -4.32 5.12 1.78
CA SER A 126 -4.17 6.22 0.81
C SER A 126 -5.39 7.13 0.79
N ARG A 127 -6.60 6.57 0.93
CA ARG A 127 -7.84 7.35 0.99
C ARG A 127 -7.95 8.15 2.29
N GLY A 128 -7.65 7.52 3.42
CA GLY A 128 -7.76 8.14 4.74
C GLY A 128 -6.83 9.33 4.94
N ILE A 129 -5.64 9.32 4.33
CA ILE A 129 -4.69 10.44 4.41
C ILE A 129 -4.94 11.53 3.37
N LEU A 130 -5.89 11.36 2.46
CA LEU A 130 -6.28 12.37 1.48
C LEU A 130 -7.59 13.04 1.90
N GLN A 131 -7.66 14.35 1.73
CA GLN A 131 -8.89 15.12 1.94
C GLN A 131 -8.97 16.23 0.89
N PHE A 132 -10.19 16.71 0.62
CA PHE A 132 -10.38 17.89 -0.21
C PHE A 132 -9.67 19.10 0.42
N ALA A 133 -9.01 19.90 -0.41
CA ALA A 133 -8.30 21.09 0.05
C ALA A 133 -9.27 22.18 0.51
N GLU A 134 -10.34 22.39 -0.27
CA GLU A 134 -11.41 23.33 0.03
C GLU A 134 -12.48 22.67 0.92
N GLY A 135 -12.69 23.24 2.12
CA GLY A 135 -13.78 22.84 3.02
C GLY A 135 -15.04 23.67 2.76
N LYS A 136 -16.22 23.05 2.91
CA LYS A 136 -17.52 23.73 2.85
C LYS A 136 -18.25 23.60 4.19
N PRO A 137 -19.12 24.56 4.57
CA PRO A 137 -19.99 24.42 5.73
C PRO A 137 -20.84 23.15 5.64
N LEU A 138 -21.08 22.50 6.78
CA LEU A 138 -21.94 21.31 6.89
C LEU A 138 -23.42 21.69 6.90
#